data_AF-A0A2R8AT56-F1
#
_entry.id   AF-A0A2R8AT56-F1
#
_cell.length_a   1.000
_cell.length_b   1.000
_cell.length_c   1.000
_cell.angle_alpha   90.00
_cell.angle_beta   90.00
_cell.angle_gamma   90.00
#
_symmetry.space_group_name_H-M   'P 1'
#
loop_
_entity.id
_entity.type
_entity.pdbx_description
1 polymer ?
#
loop_
_entity_poly.entity_id
_entity_poly.type
_entity_poly.pdbx_seq_one_letter_code
_entity_poly.pdbx_strand_id
1 'polypeptide(L)'
;MNNMQQPASAEQSHIAYTDGACSGNPGPGAWAHFTQNPDGTFTEASGFLSDTTNQRAELLAAIKALEETPEAALVHILSDSAYVVNSATQWLEGWKVKNWRNAKKKPVKNRDLWEQLDALMATREVTFTHIPGHSGISGNERVDALAKQTVTDRAGIGPFTFTIEQ
;
A
#
# COMPACT_ATOMS: atom_id res chain seq x y z
N MET A 1 3.24 43.50 2.33
CA MET A 1 3.15 42.33 1.44
C MET A 1 3.59 41.11 2.24
N ASN A 2 2.66 40.34 2.81
CA ASN A 2 3.01 39.11 3.53
C ASN A 2 3.05 37.96 2.53
N ASN A 3 4.27 37.51 2.24
CA ASN A 3 4.51 36.30 1.47
C ASN A 3 4.26 35.11 2.40
N MET A 4 3.06 34.52 2.33
CA MET A 4 2.84 33.20 2.90
C MET A 4 3.58 32.20 2.01
N GLN A 5 4.77 31.77 2.46
CA GLN A 5 5.41 30.58 1.92
C GLN A 5 4.45 29.40 2.11
N GLN A 6 3.92 28.89 1.00
CA GLN A 6 3.35 27.55 0.97
C GLN A 6 4.44 26.55 1.41
N PRO A 7 4.08 25.48 2.15
CA PRO A 7 5.07 24.48 2.53
C PRO A 7 5.60 23.82 1.25
N ALA A 8 6.91 23.86 1.05
CA ALA A 8 7.60 23.28 -0.10
C ALA A 8 7.47 21.73 -0.21
N SER A 9 6.73 21.07 0.69
CA SER A 9 6.75 19.62 0.89
C SER A 9 5.75 18.83 0.04
N ALA A 10 4.59 19.38 -0.34
CA ALA A 10 3.56 18.64 -1.09
C ALA A 10 3.87 18.54 -2.60
N GLU A 11 4.49 19.57 -3.17
CA GLU A 11 4.88 19.62 -4.59
C GLU A 11 6.12 18.73 -4.88
N GLN A 12 6.83 18.27 -3.84
CA GLN A 12 8.04 17.46 -3.96
C GLN A 12 7.86 16.02 -3.45
N SER A 13 6.63 15.63 -3.07
CA SER A 13 6.36 14.30 -2.51
C SER A 13 5.84 13.33 -3.56
N HIS A 14 6.25 12.07 -3.44
CA HIS A 14 5.60 10.97 -4.14
C HIS A 14 4.27 10.65 -3.43
N ILE A 15 3.18 10.59 -4.18
CA ILE A 15 1.86 10.21 -3.66
C ILE A 15 1.55 8.80 -4.12
N ALA A 16 1.65 7.84 -3.21
CA ALA A 16 1.46 6.42 -3.47
C ALA A 16 0.08 5.96 -2.98
N TYR A 17 -0.76 5.50 -3.90
CA TYR A 17 -1.96 4.75 -3.57
C TYR A 17 -1.59 3.26 -3.45
N THR A 18 -2.13 2.56 -2.48
CA THR A 18 -1.77 1.15 -2.22
C THR A 18 -2.97 0.33 -1.83
N ASP A 19 -3.12 -0.85 -2.42
CA ASP A 19 -4.19 -1.79 -2.11
C ASP A 19 -3.75 -3.26 -2.30
N GLY A 20 -4.48 -4.18 -1.68
CA GLY A 20 -4.30 -5.61 -1.78
C GLY A 20 -5.64 -6.34 -1.95
N ALA A 21 -5.65 -7.35 -2.81
CA ALA A 21 -6.82 -8.19 -3.08
C ALA A 21 -6.50 -9.65 -2.79
N CYS A 22 -7.48 -10.43 -2.30
CA CYS A 22 -7.36 -11.87 -2.13
C CYS A 22 -8.65 -12.60 -2.53
N SER A 23 -8.51 -13.71 -3.26
CA SER A 23 -9.58 -14.66 -3.57
C SER A 23 -9.60 -15.76 -2.48
N GLY A 24 -10.13 -15.39 -1.31
CA GLY A 24 -10.07 -16.20 -0.07
C GLY A 24 -9.09 -15.63 0.97
N ASN A 25 -9.26 -15.99 2.24
CA ASN A 25 -8.42 -15.44 3.32
C ASN A 25 -8.11 -16.50 4.41
N PRO A 26 -7.03 -17.28 4.27
CA PRO A 26 -5.97 -17.16 3.25
C PRO A 26 -6.37 -17.70 1.87
N GLY A 27 -5.64 -17.28 0.83
CA GLY A 27 -5.80 -17.74 -0.55
C GLY A 27 -4.91 -16.97 -1.53
N PRO A 28 -5.06 -17.22 -2.84
CA PRO A 28 -4.39 -16.44 -3.88
C PRO A 28 -4.73 -14.96 -3.74
N GLY A 29 -3.72 -14.09 -3.79
CA GLY A 29 -3.88 -12.66 -3.66
C GLY A 29 -2.87 -11.88 -4.48
N ALA A 30 -2.98 -10.55 -4.43
CA ALA A 30 -2.06 -9.65 -5.08
C ALA A 30 -1.96 -8.33 -4.32
N TRP A 31 -0.80 -7.70 -4.44
CA TRP A 31 -0.56 -6.33 -4.03
C TRP A 31 -0.49 -5.43 -5.26
N ALA A 32 -0.82 -4.16 -5.11
CA ALA A 32 -0.66 -3.15 -6.15
C ALA A 32 -0.38 -1.77 -5.55
N HIS A 33 0.45 -0.99 -6.25
CA HIS A 33 0.60 0.43 -5.97
C HIS A 33 0.53 1.26 -7.25
N PHE A 34 0.10 2.51 -7.09
CA PHE A 34 0.02 3.52 -8.13
C PHE A 34 0.57 4.81 -7.55
N THR A 35 1.73 5.25 -8.03
CA THR A 35 2.50 6.35 -7.45
C THR A 35 2.61 7.50 -8.43
N GLN A 36 2.12 8.67 -8.02
CA GLN A 36 2.39 9.93 -8.69
C GLN A 36 3.73 10.48 -8.20
N ASN A 37 4.65 10.75 -9.12
CA ASN A 37 5.96 11.33 -8.86
C ASN A 37 5.88 12.87 -8.81
N PRO A 38 6.88 13.54 -8.20
CA PRO A 38 6.93 15.01 -8.12
C PRO A 38 6.90 15.73 -9.47
N ASP A 39 7.39 15.08 -10.54
CA ASP A 39 7.37 15.63 -11.90
C ASP A 39 6.01 15.45 -12.61
N GLY A 40 5.01 14.90 -11.92
CA GLY A 40 3.67 14.65 -12.44
C GLY A 40 3.54 13.33 -13.23
N THR A 41 4.63 12.56 -13.38
CA THR A 41 4.56 11.23 -13.99
C THR A 41 3.92 10.22 -13.03
N PHE A 42 3.41 9.13 -13.58
CA PHE A 42 2.83 8.03 -12.80
C PHE A 42 3.62 6.76 -13.03
N THR A 43 3.79 6.00 -11.96
CA THR A 43 4.37 4.66 -11.95
C THR A 43 3.42 3.71 -11.26
N GLU A 44 3.36 2.47 -11.69
CA GLU A 44 2.48 1.46 -11.09
C GLU A 44 3.12 0.08 -11.20
N ALA A 45 2.89 -0.73 -10.18
CA ALA A 45 3.30 -2.12 -10.19
C ALA A 45 2.33 -2.97 -9.37
N SER A 46 2.33 -4.26 -9.67
CA SER A 46 1.56 -5.27 -8.96
C SER A 46 2.27 -6.61 -8.96
N GLY A 47 1.91 -7.46 -8.00
CA GLY A 47 2.48 -8.79 -7.89
C GLY A 47 1.53 -9.80 -7.28
N PHE A 48 1.52 -10.99 -7.87
CA PHE A 48 0.73 -12.13 -7.41
C PHE A 48 1.40 -12.84 -6.23
N LEU A 49 0.57 -13.34 -5.32
CA LEU A 49 0.93 -14.10 -4.14
C LEU A 49 0.05 -15.36 -4.14
N SER A 50 0.66 -16.55 -4.26
CA SER A 50 -0.10 -17.80 -4.40
C SER A 50 -0.92 -18.17 -3.17
N ASP A 51 -0.43 -17.84 -1.98
CA ASP A 51 -1.09 -18.08 -0.70
C ASP A 51 -0.75 -16.94 0.27
N THR A 52 -1.74 -16.10 0.57
CA THR A 52 -1.59 -14.91 1.41
C THR A 52 -2.90 -14.55 2.10
N THR A 53 -2.89 -13.44 2.84
CA THR A 53 -4.10 -12.82 3.42
C THR A 53 -4.24 -11.39 2.93
N ASN A 54 -5.43 -10.81 2.99
CA ASN A 54 -5.64 -9.43 2.53
C ASN A 54 -4.70 -8.44 3.23
N GLN A 55 -4.59 -8.54 4.56
CA GLN A 55 -3.71 -7.69 5.36
C GLN A 55 -2.24 -7.79 4.97
N ARG A 56 -1.77 -8.97 4.55
CA ARG A 56 -0.39 -9.15 4.07
C ARG A 56 -0.21 -8.54 2.69
N ALA A 57 -1.20 -8.68 1.81
CA ALA A 57 -1.18 -8.09 0.48
C ALA A 57 -1.19 -6.54 0.55
N GLU A 58 -2.09 -5.96 1.35
CA GLU A 58 -2.16 -4.52 1.61
C GLU A 58 -0.83 -3.98 2.17
N LEU A 59 -0.25 -4.67 3.16
CA LEU A 59 1.02 -4.26 3.76
C LEU A 59 2.18 -4.37 2.77
N LEU A 60 2.20 -5.42 1.93
CA LEU A 60 3.22 -5.57 0.90
C LEU A 60 3.11 -4.49 -0.19
N ALA A 61 1.90 -4.04 -0.51
CA ALA A 61 1.70 -2.92 -1.44
C ALA A 61 2.39 -1.64 -0.95
N ALA A 62 2.25 -1.31 0.35
CA ALA A 62 2.95 -0.18 0.97
C ALA A 62 4.49 -0.34 0.94
N ILE A 63 4.99 -1.54 1.23
CA ILE A 63 6.42 -1.84 1.15
C ILE A 63 6.94 -1.63 -0.28
N LYS A 64 6.23 -2.15 -1.29
CA LYS A 64 6.64 -2.07 -2.69
C LYS A 64 6.63 -0.63 -3.21
N ALA A 65 5.65 0.18 -2.81
CA ALA A 65 5.66 1.61 -3.11
C ALA A 65 6.90 2.33 -2.54
N LEU A 66 7.33 1.99 -1.31
CA LEU A 66 8.54 2.57 -0.72
C LEU A 66 9.84 2.06 -1.36
N GLU A 67 9.88 0.80 -1.80
CA GLU A 67 11.04 0.23 -2.51
C GLU A 67 11.23 0.84 -3.91
N GLU A 68 10.14 1.21 -4.59
CA GLU A 68 10.19 1.83 -5.92
C GLU A 68 10.43 3.34 -5.88
N THR A 69 10.33 3.98 -4.72
CA THR A 69 10.66 5.39 -4.53
C THR A 69 12.12 5.55 -4.05
N PRO A 70 12.81 6.64 -4.44
CA PRO A 70 14.18 6.90 -4.00
C PRO A 70 14.35 6.90 -2.46
N GLU A 71 15.51 6.48 -1.97
CA GLU A 71 15.75 6.26 -0.53
C GLU A 71 15.60 7.50 0.37
N ALA A 72 15.77 8.69 -0.19
CA ALA A 72 15.61 9.97 0.52
C ALA A 72 14.33 10.73 0.11
N ALA A 73 13.39 10.06 -0.55
CA ALA A 73 12.15 10.69 -1.02
C ALA A 73 11.17 10.97 0.13
N LEU A 74 10.40 12.05 -0.03
CA LEU A 74 9.19 12.28 0.74
C LEU A 74 8.07 11.44 0.12
N VAL A 75 7.45 10.56 0.89
CA VAL A 75 6.40 9.67 0.39
C VAL A 75 5.13 9.80 1.22
N HIS A 76 4.00 10.02 0.55
CA HIS A 76 2.68 10.04 1.14
C HIS A 76 1.90 8.81 0.69
N ILE A 77 1.66 7.87 1.60
CA ILE A 77 0.89 6.65 1.33
C ILE A 77 -0.59 6.89 1.63
N LEU A 78 -1.41 6.69 0.62
CA LEU A 78 -2.88 6.69 0.69
C LEU A 78 -3.37 5.24 0.60
N SER A 79 -4.07 4.79 1.64
CA SER A 79 -4.63 3.45 1.69
C SER A 79 -5.99 3.47 2.40
N ASP A 80 -6.92 2.64 1.94
CA ASP A 80 -8.19 2.41 2.64
C ASP A 80 -8.09 1.31 3.72
N SER A 81 -6.93 0.66 3.84
CA SER A 81 -6.63 -0.27 4.93
C SER A 81 -6.39 0.47 6.24
N ALA A 82 -7.43 0.53 7.07
CA ALA A 82 -7.29 0.98 8.45
C ALA A 82 -6.29 0.12 9.24
N TYR A 83 -6.08 -1.15 8.86
CA TYR A 83 -5.05 -1.98 9.48
C TYR A 83 -3.65 -1.44 9.18
N VAL A 84 -3.34 -1.16 7.92
CA VAL A 84 -2.02 -0.65 7.52
C VAL A 84 -1.77 0.72 8.15
N VAL A 85 -2.71 1.67 7.96
CA VAL A 85 -2.54 3.05 8.42
C VAL A 85 -2.41 3.14 9.94
N ASN A 86 -3.29 2.50 10.71
CA ASN A 86 -3.21 2.56 12.17
C ASN A 86 -1.96 1.86 12.71
N SER A 87 -1.57 0.73 12.09
CA SER A 87 -0.37 0.00 12.53
C SER A 87 0.90 0.83 12.31
N ALA A 88 1.06 1.40 11.11
CA ALA A 88 2.22 2.22 10.76
C ALA A 88 2.32 3.51 11.59
N THR A 89 1.19 4.16 11.88
CA THR A 89 1.18 5.48 12.54
C THR A 89 1.08 5.43 14.06
N GLN A 90 0.47 4.39 14.64
CA GLN A 90 0.15 4.37 16.08
C GLN A 90 0.79 3.21 16.85
N TRP A 91 0.97 2.05 16.21
CA TRP A 91 1.27 0.82 16.95
C TRP A 91 2.69 0.32 16.77
N LEU A 92 3.32 0.58 15.62
CA LEU A 92 4.61 0.04 15.24
C LEU A 92 5.70 0.31 16.29
N GLU A 93 5.85 1.57 16.72
CA GLU A 93 6.83 1.95 17.73
C GLU A 93 6.57 1.25 19.07
N GLY A 94 5.30 1.17 19.47
CA GLY A 94 4.88 0.44 20.66
C GLY A 94 5.17 -1.06 20.58
N TRP A 95 5.09 -1.67 19.40
CA TRP A 95 5.44 -3.07 19.19
C TRP A 95 6.94 -3.30 19.30
N LYS A 96 7.77 -2.42 18.74
CA LYS A 96 9.24 -2.50 18.84
C LYS A 96 9.71 -2.48 20.30
N VAL A 97 9.22 -1.52 21.07
CA VAL A 97 9.51 -1.42 22.52
C VAL A 97 9.03 -2.65 23.30
N LYS A 98 7.94 -3.29 22.88
CA LYS A 98 7.36 -4.47 23.54
C LYS A 98 7.85 -5.80 22.97
N ASN A 99 9.01 -5.81 22.29
CA ASN A 99 9.59 -6.99 21.65
C ASN A 99 8.57 -7.73 20.75
N TRP A 100 7.89 -6.97 19.91
CA TRP A 100 6.89 -7.42 18.94
C TRP A 100 5.73 -8.20 19.55
N ARG A 101 5.21 -7.70 20.68
CA ARG A 101 4.00 -8.21 21.33
C ARG A 101 2.88 -7.17 21.33
N ASN A 102 1.67 -7.63 21.02
CA ASN A 102 0.47 -6.79 21.06
C ASN A 102 -0.03 -6.57 22.51
N ALA A 103 -1.10 -5.78 22.67
CA ALA A 103 -1.70 -5.49 23.99
C ALA A 103 -2.13 -6.74 24.77
N LYS A 104 -2.42 -7.85 24.09
CA LYS A 104 -2.76 -9.15 24.68
C LYS A 104 -1.53 -10.02 24.96
N LYS A 105 -0.31 -9.46 24.90
CA LYS A 105 0.99 -10.13 25.06
C LYS A 105 1.26 -11.24 24.03
N LYS A 106 0.48 -11.33 22.95
CA LYS A 106 0.69 -12.29 21.87
C LYS A 106 1.67 -11.71 20.84
N PRO A 107 2.41 -12.57 20.09
CA PRO A 107 3.19 -12.10 18.96
C PRO A 107 2.36 -11.26 18.00
N VAL A 108 2.94 -10.17 17.51
CA VAL A 108 2.34 -9.33 16.46
C VAL A 108 2.22 -10.16 15.17
N LYS A 109 1.06 -10.11 14.52
CA LYS A 109 0.85 -10.75 13.22
C LYS A 109 1.61 -9.99 12.15
N ASN A 110 2.09 -10.68 11.12
CA ASN A 110 2.80 -10.09 9.98
C ASN A 110 4.07 -9.32 10.38
N ARG A 111 4.69 -9.69 11.52
CA ARG A 111 5.92 -9.05 12.02
C ARG A 111 7.00 -8.95 10.95
N ASP A 112 7.15 -10.00 10.14
CA ASP A 112 8.10 -10.10 9.05
C ASP A 112 7.99 -8.96 8.03
N LEU A 113 6.76 -8.52 7.74
CA LEU A 113 6.51 -7.40 6.84
C LEU A 113 6.61 -6.05 7.56
N TRP A 114 6.19 -5.99 8.83
CA TRP A 114 6.34 -4.77 9.63
C TRP A 114 7.81 -4.39 9.87
N GLU A 115 8.68 -5.38 10.09
CA GLU A 115 10.13 -5.15 10.20
C GLU A 115 10.73 -4.60 8.90
N GLN A 116 10.25 -5.06 7.74
CA GLN A 116 10.65 -4.52 6.43
C GLN A 116 10.17 -3.08 6.23
N LEU A 117 8.90 -2.80 6.53
CA LEU A 117 8.34 -1.46 6.42
C LEU A 117 9.07 -0.48 7.37
N ASP A 118 9.32 -0.88 8.62
CA ASP A 118 10.05 -0.06 9.61
C ASP A 118 11.46 0.31 9.11
N ALA A 119 12.17 -0.64 8.50
CA ALA A 119 13.49 -0.38 7.92
C ALA A 119 13.44 0.63 6.77
N LEU A 120 12.44 0.54 5.89
CA LEU A 120 12.26 1.49 4.77
C LEU A 120 11.89 2.89 5.24
N MET A 121 11.05 2.98 6.29
CA MET A 121 10.66 4.25 6.90
C MET A 121 11.79 4.90 7.70
N ALA A 122 12.78 4.13 8.18
CA ALA A 122 13.89 4.69 8.95
C ALA A 122 14.80 5.64 8.15
N THR A 123 14.82 5.52 6.82
CA THR A 123 15.66 6.34 5.93
C THR A 123 14.86 7.40 5.16
N ARG A 124 13.52 7.39 5.28
CA ARG A 124 12.59 8.19 4.47
C ARG A 124 11.67 9.03 5.36
N GLU A 125 11.17 10.14 4.84
CA GLU A 125 10.02 10.81 5.45
C GLU A 125 8.75 10.22 4.83
N VAL A 126 8.08 9.35 5.60
CA VAL A 126 6.87 8.66 5.15
C VAL A 126 5.69 9.08 6.00
N THR A 127 4.60 9.45 5.34
CA THR A 127 3.32 9.75 5.98
C THR A 127 2.24 8.82 5.44
N PHE A 128 1.25 8.50 6.28
CA PHE A 128 0.14 7.63 5.91
C PHE A 128 -1.17 8.36 6.16
N THR A 129 -2.07 8.29 5.18
CA THR A 129 -3.43 8.82 5.27
C THR A 129 -4.42 7.70 4.97
N HIS A 130 -5.37 7.52 5.89
CA HIS A 130 -6.51 6.64 5.65
C HIS A 130 -7.50 7.34 4.74
N ILE A 131 -7.84 6.70 3.63
CA ILE A 131 -8.88 7.16 2.71
C ILE A 131 -10.09 6.21 2.74
N PRO A 132 -11.30 6.69 2.47
CA PRO A 132 -12.46 5.82 2.35
C PRO A 132 -12.33 4.94 1.10
N GLY A 133 -12.53 3.62 1.25
CA GLY A 133 -12.58 2.69 0.12
C GLY A 133 -13.77 2.97 -0.81
N HIS A 134 -13.60 2.70 -2.10
CA HIS A 134 -14.62 2.86 -3.16
C HIS A 134 -15.35 4.22 -3.15
N SER A 135 -14.59 5.30 -2.96
CA SER A 135 -15.12 6.65 -2.76
C SER A 135 -14.97 7.59 -3.96
N GLY A 136 -14.66 7.09 -5.16
CA GLY A 136 -14.40 7.93 -6.34
C GLY A 136 -12.99 8.50 -6.41
N ILE A 137 -12.08 8.06 -5.53
CA ILE A 137 -10.67 8.47 -5.56
C ILE A 137 -9.97 7.65 -6.65
N SER A 138 -9.67 8.29 -7.78
CA SER A 138 -9.13 7.64 -8.98
C SER A 138 -7.89 6.79 -8.72
N GLY A 139 -6.96 7.27 -7.87
CA GLY A 139 -5.76 6.51 -7.50
C GLY A 139 -6.09 5.22 -6.73
N ASN A 140 -7.07 5.25 -5.82
CA ASN A 140 -7.51 4.08 -5.05
C ASN A 140 -8.25 3.08 -5.95
N GLU A 141 -9.13 3.58 -6.81
CA GLU A 141 -9.83 2.74 -7.78
C GLU A 141 -8.86 2.07 -8.76
N ARG A 142 -7.78 2.76 -9.12
CA ARG A 142 -6.72 2.21 -9.98
C ARG A 142 -6.00 1.04 -9.30
N VAL A 143 -5.60 1.16 -8.04
CA VAL A 143 -4.89 0.08 -7.33
C VAL A 143 -5.80 -1.11 -6.99
N ASP A 144 -7.07 -0.87 -6.66
CA ASP A 144 -8.07 -1.92 -6.46
C ASP A 144 -8.26 -2.75 -7.74
N ALA A 145 -8.45 -2.07 -8.88
CA ALA A 145 -8.58 -2.73 -10.18
C ALA A 145 -7.30 -3.50 -10.54
N LEU A 146 -6.12 -2.90 -10.33
CA LEU A 146 -4.84 -3.50 -10.65
C LEU A 146 -4.56 -4.76 -9.79
N ALA A 147 -4.87 -4.72 -8.49
CA ALA A 147 -4.72 -5.88 -7.61
C ALA A 147 -5.68 -7.01 -8.02
N LYS A 148 -6.96 -6.71 -8.26
CA LYS A 148 -7.96 -7.70 -8.69
C LYS A 148 -7.62 -8.33 -10.05
N GLN A 149 -7.18 -7.52 -11.01
CA GLN A 149 -6.72 -8.00 -12.30
C GLN A 149 -5.53 -8.95 -12.13
N THR A 150 -4.55 -8.61 -11.30
CA THR A 150 -3.37 -9.44 -11.05
C THR A 150 -3.72 -10.81 -10.47
N VAL A 151 -4.68 -10.86 -9.53
CA VAL A 151 -5.21 -12.14 -9.00
C VAL A 151 -5.84 -12.96 -10.12
N THR A 152 -6.66 -12.33 -10.95
CA THR A 152 -7.42 -12.97 -12.03
C THR A 152 -6.48 -13.57 -13.08
N ASP A 153 -5.57 -12.75 -13.62
CA ASP A 153 -4.65 -13.12 -14.70
C ASP A 153 -3.68 -14.23 -14.28
N ARG A 154 -3.25 -14.28 -13.01
CA ARG A 154 -2.23 -15.22 -12.52
C ARG A 154 -2.78 -16.45 -11.82
N ALA A 155 -4.00 -16.40 -11.28
CA ALA A 155 -4.67 -17.58 -10.74
C ALA A 155 -5.23 -18.50 -11.84
N GLY A 156 -5.12 -18.13 -13.12
CA GLY A 156 -5.75 -18.88 -14.22
C GLY A 156 -7.27 -18.78 -14.22
N ILE A 157 -7.83 -17.82 -13.48
CA ILE A 157 -9.25 -17.45 -13.56
C ILE A 157 -9.33 -16.55 -14.79
N GLY A 158 -9.47 -17.14 -15.99
CA GLY A 158 -9.42 -16.38 -17.24
C GLY A 158 -10.43 -15.23 -17.28
N PRO A 159 -10.19 -14.18 -18.11
CA PRO A 159 -11.15 -13.11 -18.31
C PRO A 159 -12.47 -13.72 -18.80
N PHE A 160 -13.60 -13.30 -18.22
CA PHE A 160 -14.90 -13.56 -18.84
C PHE A 160 -14.87 -12.92 -20.23
N THR A 161 -14.69 -13.75 -21.26
CA THR A 161 -14.81 -13.34 -22.66
C THR A 161 -16.25 -12.91 -22.90
N PHE A 162 -16.47 -11.60 -23.06
CA PHE A 162 -17.64 -11.12 -23.80
C PHE A 162 -17.40 -11.42 -25.27
N THR A 163 -17.99 -12.50 -25.76
CA THR A 163 -18.23 -12.67 -27.19
C THR A 163 -19.36 -11.71 -27.56
N ILE A 164 -19.05 -10.67 -28.32
CA ILE A 164 -20.06 -9.98 -29.13
C ILE A 164 -20.05 -10.68 -30.49
N GLU A 165 -21.06 -11.50 -30.74
CA GLU A 165 -21.38 -11.92 -32.11
C GLU A 165 -21.96 -10.72 -32.87
N GLN A 166 -21.63 -10.67 -34.17
CA GLN A 166 -21.93 -9.59 -35.12
C GLN A 166 -23.43 -9.31 -35.28
#